data_AF-A0A2N0XG33-F1
#
_entry.id   AF-A0A2N0XG33-F1
#
_cell.length_a   1.000
_cell.length_b   1.000
_cell.length_c   1.000
_cell.angle_alpha   90.00
_cell.angle_beta   90.00
_cell.angle_gamma   90.00
#
_symmetry.space_group_name_H-M   'P 1'
#
loop_
_entity.id
_entity.type
_entity.pdbx_description
1 polymer ?
#
loop_
_entity_poly.entity_id
_entity_poly.type
_entity_poly.pdbx_seq_one_letter_code
_entity_poly.pdbx_strand_id
1 'polypeptide(L)'
;MENSKVPQGMSNIIISLYFTIAYAVLLIIYLGLPINIHSNFLLKLFIVCSLLFSIAAIYFAGKSYKRAKVSSIILIVINSLGLLIPLALLLMMFT
;
A
#
# COMPACT_ATOMS: atom_id res chain seq x y z
N MET A 1 -35.35 -9.44 -3.89
CA MET A 1 -34.11 -8.74 -3.52
C MET A 1 -32.94 -9.58 -3.98
N GLU A 2 -32.38 -9.23 -5.12
CA GLU A 2 -31.25 -9.93 -5.74
C GLU A 2 -29.99 -9.69 -4.89
N ASN A 3 -29.55 -10.73 -4.18
CA ASN A 3 -28.35 -10.69 -3.36
C ASN A 3 -27.16 -10.93 -4.31
N SER A 4 -26.76 -9.88 -5.02
CA SER A 4 -25.57 -9.85 -5.86
C SER A 4 -24.33 -9.93 -4.97
N LYS A 5 -24.04 -11.16 -4.50
CA LYS A 5 -22.80 -11.48 -3.78
C LYS A 5 -21.64 -11.20 -4.74
N VAL A 6 -21.05 -10.01 -4.59
CA VAL A 6 -19.81 -9.64 -5.27
C VAL A 6 -18.83 -10.80 -5.09
N PRO A 7 -18.30 -11.38 -6.19
CA PRO A 7 -17.40 -12.52 -6.09
C PRO A 7 -16.28 -12.18 -5.11
N GLN A 8 -16.02 -13.05 -4.13
CA GLN A 8 -15.07 -12.78 -3.04
C GLN A 8 -13.67 -12.35 -3.53
N GLY A 9 -13.29 -12.69 -4.77
CA GLY A 9 -12.07 -12.19 -5.42
C GLY A 9 -12.14 -10.71 -5.81
N MET A 10 -13.27 -10.24 -6.33
CA MET A 10 -13.49 -8.83 -6.65
C MET A 10 -13.50 -7.97 -5.37
N SER A 11 -14.04 -8.49 -4.27
CA SER A 11 -13.96 -7.84 -2.95
C SER A 11 -12.50 -7.67 -2.47
N ASN A 12 -11.65 -8.69 -2.61
CA ASN A 12 -10.24 -8.60 -2.23
C ASN A 12 -9.44 -7.58 -3.07
N ILE A 13 -9.75 -7.45 -4.37
CA ILE A 13 -9.15 -6.44 -5.24
C ILE A 13 -9.52 -5.03 -4.77
N ILE A 14 -10.79 -4.81 -4.44
CA ILE A 14 -11.27 -3.52 -3.92
C ILE A 14 -10.54 -3.18 -2.61
N ILE A 15 -10.41 -4.14 -1.69
CA ILE A 15 -9.67 -3.95 -0.43
C ILE A 15 -8.21 -3.60 -0.71
N SER A 16 -7.54 -4.32 -1.62
CA SER A 16 -6.16 -4.03 -2.04
C SER A 16 -6.04 -2.61 -2.63
N LEU A 17 -7.00 -2.20 -3.43
CA LEU A 17 -7.05 -0.85 -4.01
C LEU A 17 -7.19 0.22 -2.92
N TYR A 18 -8.04 0.01 -1.91
CA TYR A 18 -8.16 0.93 -0.77
C TYR A 18 -6.83 1.10 -0.04
N PHE A 19 -6.11 0.01 0.23
CA PHE A 19 -4.78 0.09 0.84
C PHE A 19 -3.77 0.82 -0.07
N THR A 20 -3.85 0.60 -1.38
CA THR A 20 -2.99 1.29 -2.35
C THR A 20 -3.25 2.80 -2.35
N ILE A 21 -4.52 3.22 -2.31
CA ILE A 21 -4.92 4.63 -2.23
C ILE A 21 -4.49 5.24 -0.90
N ALA A 22 -4.71 4.54 0.22
CA ALA A 22 -4.28 4.99 1.53
C ALA A 22 -2.76 5.21 1.59
N TYR A 23 -1.98 4.30 0.99
CA TYR A 23 -0.54 4.47 0.83
C TYR A 23 -0.18 5.70 0.00
N ALA A 24 -0.83 5.89 -1.16
CA ALA A 24 -0.58 7.04 -2.03
C ALA A 24 -0.88 8.38 -1.31
N VAL A 25 -1.99 8.45 -0.57
CA VAL A 25 -2.34 9.64 0.24
C VAL A 25 -1.28 9.89 1.30
N LEU A 26 -0.86 8.84 2.02
CA LEU A 26 0.19 8.94 3.02
C LEU A 26 1.51 9.46 2.42
N LEU A 27 1.88 8.97 1.23
CA LEU A 27 3.06 9.42 0.48
C LEU A 27 2.99 10.91 0.15
N ILE A 28 1.84 11.37 -0.37
CA ILE A 28 1.62 12.78 -0.73
C ILE A 28 1.74 13.68 0.50
N ILE A 29 1.13 13.27 1.62
CA ILE A 29 1.21 14.02 2.88
C ILE A 29 2.67 14.13 3.34
N TYR A 30 3.40 13.01 3.32
CA TYR A 30 4.80 12.96 3.73
C TYR A 30 5.72 13.82 2.85
N LEU A 31 5.53 13.80 1.52
CA LEU A 31 6.29 14.64 0.57
C LEU A 31 5.90 16.14 0.65
N GLY A 32 4.63 16.44 0.96
CA GLY A 32 4.13 17.80 1.08
C GLY A 32 4.50 18.50 2.40
N LEU A 33 5.02 17.76 3.37
CA LEU A 33 5.49 18.31 4.63
C LEU A 33 6.85 19.03 4.43
N PRO A 34 6.99 20.28 4.92
CA PRO A 34 8.25 20.99 4.89
C PRO A 34 9.36 20.16 5.56
N ILE A 35 10.53 20.12 4.95
CA ILE A 35 11.70 19.35 5.42
C ILE A 35 12.03 19.69 6.89
N ASN A 36 11.84 20.94 7.30
CA ASN A 36 12.07 21.40 8.67
C ASN A 36 11.08 20.86 9.73
N ILE A 37 9.99 20.19 9.32
CA ILE A 37 8.97 19.60 10.21
C ILE A 37 9.12 18.07 10.28
N HIS A 38 10.00 17.47 9.47
CA HIS A 38 10.31 16.04 9.54
C HIS A 38 10.97 15.70 10.86
N SER A 39 10.15 15.32 11.84
CA SER A 39 10.62 14.72 13.08
C SER A 39 10.94 13.24 12.88
N ASN A 40 11.92 12.73 13.63
CA ASN A 40 12.23 11.30 13.68
C ASN A 40 11.00 10.43 14.00
N PHE A 41 10.02 10.98 14.73
CA PHE A 41 8.76 10.31 15.02
C PHE A 41 7.87 10.21 13.77
N LEU A 42 7.68 11.31 13.02
CA LEU A 42 6.89 11.31 11.78
C LEU A 42 7.48 10.37 10.73
N LEU A 43 8.81 10.37 10.58
CA LEU A 43 9.53 9.46 9.67
C LEU A 43 9.28 7.99 10.04
N LYS A 44 9.43 7.63 11.33
CA LYS A 44 9.15 6.26 11.80
C LYS A 44 7.70 5.86 11.57
N LEU A 45 6.76 6.76 11.88
CA LEU A 45 5.33 6.52 11.68
C LEU A 45 5.01 6.32 10.19
N PHE A 46 5.57 7.16 9.33
CA PHE A 46 5.46 7.04 7.88
C PHE A 46 5.95 5.66 7.42
N ILE A 47 7.18 5.26 7.78
CA ILE A 47 7.75 3.98 7.37
C ILE A 47 6.86 2.81 7.81
N VAL A 48 6.44 2.78 9.07
CA VAL A 48 5.61 1.69 9.61
C VAL A 48 4.26 1.62 8.90
N CYS A 49 3.58 2.76 8.70
CA CYS A 49 2.29 2.81 8.01
C CYS A 49 2.42 2.44 6.53
N SER A 50 3.46 2.92 5.84
CA SER A 50 3.73 2.58 4.45
C SER A 50 3.98 1.08 4.26
N LEU A 51 4.80 0.47 5.14
CA LEU A 51 5.03 -0.98 5.13
C LEU A 51 3.71 -1.74 5.35
N LEU A 52 2.91 -1.34 6.35
CA LEU A 52 1.62 -1.97 6.64
C LEU A 52 0.67 -1.91 5.45
N PHE A 53 0.50 -0.73 4.84
CA PHE A 53 -0.44 -0.55 3.73
C PHE A 53 0.00 -1.29 2.48
N SER A 54 1.28 -1.22 2.09
CA SER A 54 1.77 -1.92 0.91
C SER A 54 1.74 -3.44 1.10
N ILE A 55 2.11 -3.98 2.27
CA ILE A 55 2.02 -5.42 2.54
C ILE A 55 0.56 -5.89 2.52
N ALA A 56 -0.35 -5.16 3.15
CA ALA A 56 -1.77 -5.47 3.13
C ALA A 56 -2.32 -5.47 1.69
N ALA A 57 -1.99 -4.44 0.90
CA ALA A 57 -2.39 -4.36 -0.50
C ALA A 57 -1.90 -5.56 -1.31
N ILE A 58 -0.62 -5.94 -1.16
CA ILE A 58 -0.03 -7.12 -1.84
C ILE A 58 -0.73 -8.41 -1.39
N TYR A 59 -0.96 -8.57 -0.09
CA TYR A 59 -1.62 -9.75 0.47
C TYR A 59 -3.04 -9.96 -0.10
N PHE A 60 -3.85 -8.90 -0.10
CA PHE A 60 -5.22 -8.97 -0.64
C PHE A 60 -5.24 -9.14 -2.16
N ALA A 61 -4.31 -8.53 -2.90
CA ALA A 61 -4.15 -8.77 -4.33
C ALA A 61 -3.76 -10.23 -4.61
N GLY A 62 -2.78 -10.77 -3.89
CA GLY A 62 -2.36 -12.16 -4.01
C GLY A 62 -3.48 -13.16 -3.72
N LYS A 63 -4.33 -12.88 -2.73
CA LYS A 63 -5.50 -13.70 -2.41
C LYS A 63 -6.52 -13.78 -3.56
N SER A 64 -6.54 -12.79 -4.45
CA SER A 64 -7.42 -12.76 -5.62
C SER A 64 -6.79 -13.31 -6.91
N TYR A 65 -5.51 -13.69 -6.90
CA TYR A 65 -4.74 -14.05 -8.09
C TYR A 65 -5.41 -15.11 -8.98
N LYS A 66 -6.02 -16.15 -8.38
CA LYS A 66 -6.69 -17.22 -9.13
C LYS A 66 -7.97 -16.77 -9.85
N ARG A 67 -8.61 -15.68 -9.41
CA ARG A 67 -9.89 -15.18 -9.97
C ARG A 67 -9.72 -13.91 -10.79
N ALA A 68 -8.83 -13.01 -10.38
CA ALA A 68 -8.60 -11.70 -11.00
C ALA A 68 -7.12 -11.52 -11.33
N LYS A 69 -6.56 -12.42 -12.17
CA LYS A 69 -5.11 -12.55 -12.39
C LYS A 69 -4.44 -11.26 -12.83
N VAL A 70 -4.98 -10.58 -13.86
CA VAL A 70 -4.39 -9.33 -14.40
C VAL A 70 -4.40 -8.21 -13.37
N SER A 71 -5.55 -7.95 -12.74
CA SER A 71 -5.68 -6.89 -11.72
C SER A 71 -4.81 -7.17 -10.49
N SER A 72 -4.71 -8.43 -10.07
CA SER A 72 -3.85 -8.84 -8.96
C SER A 72 -2.38 -8.57 -9.27
N ILE A 73 -1.90 -8.92 -10.46
CA ILE A 73 -0.51 -8.69 -10.87
C ILE A 73 -0.20 -7.19 -10.88
N ILE A 74 -1.07 -6.37 -11.46
CA ILE A 74 -0.88 -4.91 -11.51
C ILE A 74 -0.77 -4.33 -10.10
N LEU A 75 -1.69 -4.68 -9.20
CA LEU A 75 -1.68 -4.19 -7.82
C LEU A 75 -0.46 -4.65 -7.03
N ILE A 76 -0.01 -5.90 -7.23
CA ILE A 76 1.21 -6.41 -6.59
C ILE A 76 2.43 -5.62 -7.07
N VAL A 77 2.57 -5.40 -8.38
CA VAL A 77 3.72 -4.67 -8.94
C VAL A 77 3.74 -3.23 -8.43
N ILE A 78 2.61 -2.52 -8.48
CA ILE A 78 2.54 -1.12 -8.02
C ILE A 78 2.88 -1.01 -6.54
N ASN A 79 2.32 -1.87 -5.68
CA ASN A 79 2.61 -1.81 -4.25
C ASN A 79 4.03 -2.28 -3.91
N SER A 80 4.60 -3.20 -4.70
CA SER A 80 6.00 -3.63 -4.52
C SER A 80 6.99 -2.52 -4.90
N LEU A 81 6.72 -1.81 -6.01
CA LEU A 81 7.48 -0.62 -6.39
C LEU A 81 7.31 0.49 -5.35
N GLY A 82 6.09 0.68 -4.86
CA GLY A 82 5.78 1.59 -3.76
C GLY A 82 6.59 1.28 -2.50
N LEU A 83 6.73 0.00 -2.14
CA LEU A 83 7.48 -0.48 -0.97
C LEU A 83 8.96 -0.11 -1.00
N LEU A 84 9.54 0.14 -2.18
CA LEU A 84 10.95 0.54 -2.30
C LEU A 84 11.23 1.87 -1.60
N ILE A 85 10.26 2.80 -1.58
CA ILE A 85 10.39 4.13 -0.96
C ILE A 85 10.57 4.02 0.57
N PRO A 86 9.63 3.43 1.33
CA PRO A 86 9.80 3.27 2.77
C PRO A 86 10.99 2.37 3.12
N LEU A 87 11.35 1.40 2.26
CA LEU A 87 12.52 0.55 2.48
C LEU A 87 13.83 1.33 2.33
N ALA A 88 13.95 2.20 1.31
CA ALA A 88 15.10 3.08 1.14
C ALA A 88 15.24 4.06 2.30
N LEU A 89 14.14 4.67 2.74
CA LEU A 89 14.12 5.55 3.91
C LEU A 89 14.51 4.81 5.19
N LEU A 90 14.05 3.57 5.36
CA LEU A 90 14.44 2.73 6.49
C LEU A 90 15.93 2.42 6.48
N LEU A 91 16.52 2.10 5.33
CA LEU A 91 17.96 1.86 5.21
C LEU A 91 18.78 3.10 5.57
N MET A 92 18.36 4.28 5.10
CA MET A 92 19.00 5.55 5.46
C MET A 92 18.97 5.86 6.97
N MET A 93 18.04 5.27 7.73
CA MET A 93 18.01 5.44 9.19
C MET A 93 19.05 4.57 9.92
N PHE A 94 19.53 3.50 9.29
CA PHE A 94 20.46 2.55 9.90
C PHE A 94 21.93 2.75 9.44
N THR A 95 22.15 3.51 8.37
CA THR A 95 23.47 3.94 7.89
C THR A 95 23.83 5.31 8.41
#